data_AF-A0A355AC37-F1
#
_entry.id   AF-A0A355AC37-F1
#
_cell.length_a   1.000
_cell.length_b   1.000
_cell.length_c   1.000
_cell.angle_alpha   90.00
_cell.angle_beta   90.00
_cell.angle_gamma   90.00
#
_symmetry.space_group_name_H-M   'P 1'
#
loop_
_entity.id
_entity.type
_entity.pdbx_description
1 polymer ?
#
loop_
_entity_poly.entity_id
_entity_poly.type
_entity_poly.pdbx_seq_one_letter_code
_entity_poly.pdbx_strand_id
1 'polypeptide(L)'
;MMTKIVESGKLKMESGQLPNGWKYGVLEDAVNKGSSNISLNKVKDDEGEYPLFSAKGLNKKISFFHQEKEYLAIIKDGAGIGRVSKHPEKSSVVATMQYLIPKEGFDIGFVQYFLNGIDFQKHRQGSTIPHVYFKDYKSEPFPLLELTQQKQIV
;
A
#
# COMPACT_ATOMS: atom_id res chain seq x y z
N MET A 1 22.32 -26.15 -6.14
CA MET A 1 23.01 -25.10 -6.91
C MET A 1 21.93 -24.37 -7.70
N MET A 2 21.42 -23.24 -7.20
CA MET A 2 20.33 -22.49 -7.83
C MET A 2 20.95 -21.40 -8.73
N THR A 3 20.66 -21.48 -10.01
CA THR A 3 21.12 -20.53 -11.03
C THR A 3 20.36 -19.22 -10.86
N LYS A 4 21.09 -18.14 -10.56
CA LYS A 4 20.57 -16.78 -10.66
C LYS A 4 20.23 -16.52 -12.12
N ILE A 5 18.96 -16.30 -12.44
CA ILE A 5 18.58 -15.61 -13.68
C ILE A 5 18.09 -14.23 -13.25
N VAL A 6 19.00 -13.27 -13.31
CA VAL A 6 18.66 -11.84 -13.23
C VAL A 6 18.36 -11.41 -14.65
N GLU A 7 17.09 -11.45 -15.04
CA GLU A 7 16.63 -10.74 -16.24
C GLU A 7 15.69 -9.60 -15.82
N SER A 8 16.06 -8.37 -16.20
CA SER A 8 15.25 -7.15 -16.12
C SER A 8 14.94 -6.54 -14.74
N GLY A 9 15.67 -6.90 -13.68
CA GLY A 9 15.57 -6.18 -12.39
C GLY A 9 14.23 -6.35 -11.65
N LYS A 10 13.42 -7.35 -12.03
CA LYS A 10 12.22 -7.77 -11.30
C LYS A 10 12.38 -9.22 -10.87
N LEU A 11 12.47 -9.45 -9.56
CA LEU A 11 12.20 -10.76 -8.98
C LEU A 11 10.73 -11.09 -9.29
N LYS A 12 10.49 -11.96 -10.28
CA LYS A 12 9.20 -12.63 -10.40
C LYS A 12 9.13 -13.65 -9.27
N MET A 13 8.13 -13.53 -8.40
CA MET A 13 7.72 -14.63 -7.54
C MET A 13 7.08 -15.70 -8.43
N GLU A 14 7.90 -16.55 -9.05
CA GLU A 14 7.38 -17.67 -9.81
C GLU A 14 6.93 -18.77 -8.84
N SER A 15 5.67 -19.19 -8.98
CA SER A 15 5.09 -20.39 -8.36
C SER A 15 4.94 -20.40 -6.83
N GLY A 16 4.48 -19.32 -6.19
CA GLY A 16 3.87 -19.39 -4.85
C GLY A 16 4.73 -19.99 -3.72
N GLN A 17 6.02 -20.21 -3.94
CA GLN A 17 6.94 -20.75 -2.97
C GLN A 17 7.77 -19.63 -2.38
N LEU A 18 7.61 -19.46 -1.07
CA LEU A 18 8.33 -18.50 -0.25
C LEU A 18 9.83 -18.85 -0.20
N PRO A 19 10.74 -17.86 -0.26
CA PRO A 19 12.17 -18.10 -0.05
C PRO A 19 12.46 -18.96 1.19
N ASN A 20 13.20 -20.04 1.00
CA ASN A 20 13.63 -20.93 2.09
C ASN A 20 14.54 -20.16 3.08
N GLY A 21 14.20 -20.22 4.37
CA GLY A 21 14.99 -19.64 5.46
C GLY A 21 14.50 -18.28 5.98
N TRP A 22 13.49 -17.67 5.36
CA TRP A 22 12.86 -16.46 5.90
C TRP A 22 11.80 -16.79 6.95
N LYS A 23 11.67 -15.92 7.96
CA LYS A 23 10.54 -15.96 8.89
C LYS A 23 9.35 -15.26 8.24
N TYR A 24 8.16 -15.86 8.37
CA TYR A 24 6.92 -15.29 7.86
C TYR A 24 5.90 -15.09 8.98
N GLY A 25 5.09 -14.05 8.80
CA GLY A 25 3.85 -13.80 9.51
C GLY A 25 2.80 -13.36 8.50
N VAL A 26 1.94 -12.43 8.90
CA VAL A 26 0.90 -11.85 8.04
C VAL A 26 1.12 -10.36 7.84
N LEU A 27 0.52 -9.77 6.81
CA LEU A 27 0.62 -8.34 6.53
C LEU A 27 0.26 -7.45 7.74
N GLU A 28 -0.71 -7.85 8.56
CA GLU A 28 -1.08 -7.13 9.78
C GLU A 28 0.07 -7.00 10.78
N ASP A 29 1.06 -7.90 10.77
CA ASP A 29 2.23 -7.82 11.64
C ASP A 29 3.14 -6.64 11.26
N ALA A 30 3.12 -6.22 9.99
CA ALA A 30 3.98 -5.17 9.44
C ALA A 30 3.27 -3.83 9.18
N VAL A 31 1.94 -3.82 9.08
CA VAL A 31 1.18 -2.65 8.61
C VAL A 31 -0.03 -2.36 9.50
N ASN A 32 -0.17 -1.09 9.90
CA ASN A 32 -1.41 -0.55 10.47
C ASN A 32 -2.27 0.05 9.36
N LYS A 33 -3.60 -0.14 9.43
CA LYS A 33 -4.54 0.57 8.56
C LYS A 33 -4.92 1.93 9.15
N GLY A 34 -5.10 2.94 8.29
CA GLY A 34 -5.75 4.21 8.62
C GLY A 34 -6.82 4.56 7.61
N SER A 35 -7.93 5.18 8.02
CA SER A 35 -9.03 5.55 7.11
C SER A 35 -8.95 7.01 6.66
N SER A 36 -9.41 7.29 5.44
CA SER A 36 -9.76 8.66 5.02
C SER A 36 -11.27 8.83 4.90
N ASN A 37 -11.76 10.00 5.26
CA ASN A 37 -13.15 10.44 5.12
C ASN A 37 -13.29 11.65 4.17
N ILE A 38 -12.21 12.04 3.48
CA ILE A 38 -12.21 13.23 2.62
C ILE A 38 -12.99 12.94 1.33
N SER A 39 -14.10 13.66 1.17
CA SER A 39 -14.88 13.67 -0.07
C SER A 39 -14.49 14.86 -0.92
N LEU A 40 -14.19 14.64 -2.20
CA LEU A 40 -13.83 15.69 -3.15
C LEU A 40 -14.88 16.80 -3.23
N ASN A 41 -16.17 16.45 -3.13
CA ASN A 41 -17.26 17.44 -3.15
C ASN A 41 -17.26 18.34 -1.90
N LYS A 42 -16.78 17.86 -0.76
CA LYS A 42 -16.74 18.63 0.49
C LYS A 42 -15.57 19.61 0.54
N VAL A 43 -14.50 19.31 -0.18
CA VAL A 43 -13.28 20.14 -0.24
C VAL A 43 -13.14 20.83 -1.59
N LYS A 44 -14.21 20.91 -2.39
CA LYS A 44 -14.17 21.46 -3.76
C LYS A 44 -13.69 22.91 -3.79
N ASP A 45 -14.10 23.71 -2.79
CA ASP A 45 -13.78 25.14 -2.65
C ASP A 45 -12.64 25.39 -1.65
N ASP A 46 -12.02 24.33 -1.11
CA ASP A 46 -10.88 24.46 -0.19
C ASP A 46 -9.62 24.87 -0.98
N GLU A 47 -8.98 25.97 -0.56
CA GLU A 47 -7.70 26.43 -1.08
C GLU A 47 -6.68 26.43 0.07
N GLY A 48 -5.77 25.47 0.02
CA GLY A 48 -4.68 25.37 0.99
C GLY A 48 -3.40 24.87 0.36
N GLU A 49 -2.46 24.45 1.19
CA GLU A 49 -1.11 24.09 0.74
C GLU A 49 -0.82 22.59 0.76
N TYR A 50 -1.64 21.80 1.46
CA TYR A 50 -1.37 20.38 1.68
C TYR A 50 -1.91 19.50 0.56
N PRO A 51 -1.10 18.59 -0.02
CA PRO A 51 -1.55 17.75 -1.12
C PRO A 51 -2.67 16.78 -0.72
N LEU A 52 -3.71 16.71 -1.56
CA LEU A 52 -4.74 15.68 -1.53
C LEU A 52 -4.60 14.78 -2.76
N PHE A 53 -4.42 13.48 -2.53
CA PHE A 53 -4.25 12.48 -3.57
C PHE A 53 -5.50 11.63 -3.78
N SER A 54 -5.66 11.18 -5.02
CA SER A 54 -6.71 10.26 -5.46
C SER A 54 -6.11 9.08 -6.23
N ALA A 55 -6.95 8.17 -6.69
CA ALA A 55 -6.57 7.07 -7.59
C ALA A 55 -5.80 7.53 -8.85
N LYS A 56 -5.96 8.81 -9.26
CA LYS A 56 -5.30 9.41 -10.42
C LYS A 56 -4.00 10.17 -10.07
N GLY A 57 -3.54 10.11 -8.83
CA GLY A 57 -2.42 10.91 -8.33
C GLY A 57 -2.89 12.18 -7.62
N LEU A 58 -2.06 13.23 -7.66
CA LEU A 58 -2.37 14.53 -7.04
C LEU A 58 -3.69 15.07 -7.59
N ASN A 59 -4.64 15.36 -6.72
CA ASN A 59 -5.95 15.89 -7.10
C ASN A 59 -6.02 17.41 -6.96
N LYS A 60 -5.73 17.92 -5.75
CA LYS A 60 -5.64 19.35 -5.43
C LYS A 60 -4.87 19.55 -4.14
N LYS A 61 -4.74 20.80 -3.68
CA LYS A 61 -4.30 21.11 -2.32
C LYS A 61 -5.48 21.51 -1.44
N ILE A 62 -5.38 21.26 -0.14
CA ILE A 62 -6.40 21.54 0.88
C ILE A 62 -5.74 22.14 2.12
N SER A 63 -6.54 22.76 2.98
CA SER A 63 -6.12 23.49 4.18
C SER A 63 -5.61 22.62 5.33
N PHE A 64 -5.74 21.30 5.23
CA PHE A 64 -5.35 20.34 6.28
C PHE A 64 -4.74 19.05 5.70
N PHE A 65 -4.11 18.24 6.55
CA PHE A 65 -3.63 16.91 6.17
C PHE A 65 -3.93 15.89 7.28
N HIS A 66 -3.82 14.61 6.94
CA HIS A 66 -4.05 13.51 7.88
C HIS A 66 -2.76 12.81 8.33
N GLN A 67 -1.73 12.77 7.47
CA GLN A 67 -0.53 12.00 7.73
C GLN A 67 0.68 12.91 7.92
N GLU A 68 1.31 12.82 9.09
CA GLU A 68 2.52 13.59 9.45
C GLU A 68 3.81 13.05 8.83
N LYS A 69 3.81 11.78 8.41
CA LYS A 69 4.97 11.08 7.83
C LYS A 69 4.61 10.52 6.46
N GLU A 70 5.60 10.10 5.68
CA GLU A 70 5.36 9.33 4.47
C GLU A 70 4.53 8.06 4.75
N TYR A 71 3.69 7.68 3.80
CA TYR A 71 2.77 6.56 3.96
C TYR A 71 2.49 5.87 2.62
N LEU A 72 1.92 4.66 2.70
CA LEU A 72 1.35 3.99 1.55
C LEU A 72 -0.16 4.18 1.54
N ALA A 73 -0.75 4.18 0.36
CA ALA A 73 -2.20 4.12 0.21
C ALA A 73 -2.59 3.11 -0.85
N ILE A 74 -3.71 2.43 -0.62
CA ILE A 74 -4.31 1.47 -1.55
C ILE A 74 -5.66 2.00 -2.02
N ILE A 75 -5.96 1.87 -3.30
CA ILE A 75 -7.30 2.12 -3.81
C ILE A 75 -8.21 1.02 -3.25
N LYS A 76 -9.17 1.41 -2.40
CA LYS A 76 -10.10 0.45 -1.77
C LYS A 76 -11.46 0.37 -2.44
N ASP A 77 -11.85 1.38 -3.23
CA ASP A 77 -13.12 1.41 -3.97
C ASP A 77 -12.90 1.87 -5.42
N GLY A 78 -13.61 1.25 -6.37
CA GLY A 78 -13.62 1.62 -7.79
C GLY A 78 -12.65 0.80 -8.66
N ALA A 79 -12.68 1.01 -9.97
CA ALA A 79 -12.03 0.12 -10.95
C ALA A 79 -10.51 -0.15 -10.73
N GLY A 80 -9.83 0.69 -9.95
CA GLY A 80 -8.41 0.56 -9.63
C GLY A 80 -8.09 -0.20 -8.34
N ILE A 81 -9.04 -0.93 -7.73
CA ILE A 81 -8.81 -1.62 -6.44
C ILE A 81 -7.49 -2.37 -6.38
N GLY A 82 -6.83 -2.33 -5.23
CA GLY A 82 -5.58 -3.05 -5.01
C GLY A 82 -4.32 -2.30 -5.43
N ARG A 83 -4.43 -1.26 -6.26
CA ARG A 83 -3.27 -0.44 -6.63
C ARG A 83 -2.73 0.31 -5.43
N VAL A 84 -1.44 0.14 -5.15
CA VAL A 84 -0.73 0.78 -4.04
C VAL A 84 0.19 1.90 -4.54
N SER A 85 0.23 3.01 -3.81
CA SER A 85 1.10 4.15 -4.06
C SER A 85 1.73 4.68 -2.78
N LYS A 86 2.98 5.17 -2.88
CA LYS A 86 3.66 5.91 -1.81
C LYS A 86 3.34 7.40 -1.92
N HIS A 87 3.11 8.04 -0.78
CA HIS A 87 2.76 9.45 -0.68
C HIS A 87 3.65 10.19 0.33
N PRO A 88 3.90 11.49 0.09
CA PRO A 88 4.75 12.30 0.97
C PRO A 88 4.07 12.57 2.32
N GLU A 89 4.86 12.95 3.30
CA GLU A 89 4.38 13.53 4.55
C GLU A 89 3.52 14.78 4.35
N LYS A 90 2.78 15.15 5.39
CA LYS A 90 1.88 16.32 5.41
C LYS A 90 0.92 16.33 4.22
N SER A 91 0.33 15.17 3.95
CA SER A 91 -0.62 15.00 2.87
C SER A 91 -1.77 14.06 3.24
N SER A 92 -2.74 13.96 2.34
CA SER A 92 -3.94 13.13 2.53
C SER A 92 -4.32 12.38 1.25
N VAL A 93 -5.16 11.35 1.42
CA VAL A 93 -5.85 10.69 0.30
C VAL A 93 -7.36 10.85 0.45
N VAL A 94 -8.11 10.70 -0.63
CA VAL A 94 -9.58 10.71 -0.62
C VAL A 94 -10.17 9.44 0.00
N ALA A 95 -11.46 9.48 0.34
CA ALA A 95 -12.18 8.38 1.01
C ALA A 95 -12.29 7.06 0.22
N THR A 96 -12.03 7.06 -1.10
CA THR A 96 -11.95 5.85 -1.93
C THR A 96 -10.60 5.13 -1.82
N MET A 97 -9.68 5.66 -1.00
CA MET A 97 -8.39 5.06 -0.70
C MET A 97 -8.29 4.75 0.81
N GLN A 98 -7.38 3.85 1.17
CA GLN A 98 -7.08 3.47 2.54
C GLN A 98 -5.59 3.74 2.81
N TYR A 99 -5.27 4.34 3.95
CA TYR A 99 -3.89 4.46 4.41
C TYR A 99 -3.37 3.10 4.88
N LEU A 100 -2.14 2.79 4.50
CA LEU A 100 -1.34 1.66 4.95
C LEU A 100 -0.04 2.23 5.54
N ILE A 101 0.10 2.11 6.85
CA ILE A 101 1.16 2.74 7.63
C ILE A 101 2.10 1.62 8.11
N PRO A 102 3.33 1.52 7.57
CA PRO A 102 4.32 0.59 8.08
C PRO A 102 4.52 0.76 9.59
N LYS A 103 4.55 -0.35 10.31
CA LYS A 103 4.91 -0.37 11.74
C LYS A 103 6.40 -0.10 11.90
N GLU A 104 6.80 0.25 13.12
CA GLU A 104 8.21 0.39 13.46
C GLU A 104 8.97 -0.90 13.14
N GLY A 105 10.18 -0.75 12.59
CA GLY A 105 10.99 -1.88 12.11
C GLY A 105 10.71 -2.32 10.67
N PHE A 106 9.71 -1.76 9.99
CA PHE A 106 9.41 -2.06 8.59
C PHE A 106 9.71 -0.88 7.66
N ASP A 107 10.50 -1.15 6.62
CA ASP A 107 10.81 -0.19 5.58
C ASP A 107 9.60 0.00 4.64
N ILE A 108 9.28 1.26 4.33
CA ILE A 108 8.11 1.59 3.50
C ILE A 108 8.24 1.09 2.06
N GLY A 109 9.45 1.11 1.49
CA GLY A 109 9.73 0.59 0.15
C GLY A 109 9.58 -0.93 0.12
N PHE A 110 10.07 -1.61 1.17
CA PHE A 110 9.90 -3.05 1.33
C PHE A 110 8.42 -3.44 1.44
N VAL A 111 7.65 -2.78 2.31
CA VAL A 111 6.21 -3.03 2.44
C VAL A 111 5.50 -2.79 1.09
N GLN A 112 5.83 -1.70 0.37
CA GLN A 112 5.27 -1.41 -0.94
C GLN A 112 5.61 -2.51 -1.97
N TYR A 113 6.86 -2.97 -1.97
CA TYR A 113 7.32 -4.04 -2.85
C TYR A 113 6.49 -5.32 -2.65
N PHE A 114 6.24 -5.73 -1.40
CA PHE A 114 5.42 -6.90 -1.10
C PHE A 114 3.95 -6.71 -1.45
N LEU A 115 3.36 -5.56 -1.09
CA LEU A 115 1.98 -5.25 -1.46
C LEU A 115 1.75 -5.29 -2.97
N ASN A 116 2.71 -4.83 -3.78
CA ASN A 116 2.63 -4.87 -5.24
C ASN A 116 2.68 -6.30 -5.81
N GLY A 117 3.12 -7.29 -5.03
CA GLY A 117 3.09 -8.70 -5.40
C GLY A 117 1.77 -9.41 -5.09
N ILE A 118 0.88 -8.79 -4.30
CA ILE A 118 -0.40 -9.39 -3.91
C ILE A 118 -1.41 -9.25 -5.05
N ASP A 119 -2.06 -10.35 -5.42
CA ASP A 119 -3.23 -10.33 -6.30
C ASP A 119 -4.49 -9.95 -5.51
N PHE A 120 -4.73 -8.65 -5.36
CA PHE A 120 -5.89 -8.12 -4.66
C PHE A 120 -7.24 -8.45 -5.33
N GLN A 121 -7.28 -8.96 -6.56
CA GLN A 121 -8.53 -9.38 -7.19
C GLN A 121 -9.16 -10.58 -6.45
N LYS A 122 -8.36 -11.39 -5.75
CA LYS A 122 -8.85 -12.48 -4.90
C LYS A 122 -9.67 -12.00 -3.70
N HIS A 123 -9.44 -10.75 -3.28
CA HIS A 123 -10.14 -10.10 -2.16
C HIS A 123 -11.24 -9.15 -2.62
N ARG A 124 -11.51 -9.12 -3.93
CA ARG A 124 -12.51 -8.24 -4.51
C ARG A 124 -13.90 -8.60 -4.01
N GLN A 125 -14.61 -7.59 -3.53
CA GLN A 125 -16.04 -7.64 -3.24
C GLN A 125 -16.79 -6.63 -4.12
N GLY A 126 -18.09 -6.85 -4.31
CA GLY A 126 -18.96 -5.99 -5.14
C GLY A 126 -18.78 -6.18 -6.66
N SER A 127 -19.90 -6.40 -7.36
CA SER A 127 -19.92 -6.57 -8.81
C SER A 127 -19.83 -5.23 -9.55
N THR A 128 -20.69 -4.26 -9.18
CA THR A 128 -20.77 -2.94 -9.85
C THR A 128 -19.67 -1.99 -9.40
N ILE A 129 -19.51 -1.80 -8.09
CA ILE A 129 -18.43 -0.99 -7.52
C ILE A 129 -17.49 -1.95 -6.77
N PRO A 130 -16.35 -2.32 -7.40
CA PRO A 130 -15.40 -3.22 -6.78
C PRO A 130 -14.79 -2.54 -5.56
N HIS A 131 -14.63 -3.31 -4.49
CA HIS A 131 -14.00 -2.84 -3.26
C HIS A 131 -13.14 -3.94 -2.61
N VAL A 132 -12.15 -3.53 -1.83
CA VAL A 132 -11.31 -4.42 -1.00
C VAL A 132 -11.26 -3.88 0.42
N TYR A 133 -11.34 -4.77 1.41
CA TYR A 133 -11.22 -4.38 2.81
C TYR A 133 -9.95 -4.95 3.43
N PHE A 134 -9.28 -4.14 4.26
CA PHE A 134 -8.09 -4.60 4.99
C PHE A 134 -8.34 -5.89 5.78
N LYS A 135 -9.55 -6.08 6.32
CA LYS A 135 -9.90 -7.32 7.05
C LYS A 135 -9.74 -8.60 6.21
N ASP A 136 -9.83 -8.50 4.88
CA ASP A 136 -9.79 -9.64 3.97
C ASP A 136 -8.35 -9.98 3.54
N TYR A 137 -7.52 -8.96 3.26
CA TYR A 137 -6.15 -9.17 2.78
C TYR A 137 -5.06 -9.02 3.86
N LYS A 138 -5.41 -8.64 5.10
CA LYS A 138 -4.42 -8.48 6.19
C LYS A 138 -3.74 -9.78 6.58
N SER A 139 -4.32 -10.94 6.22
CA SER A 139 -3.76 -12.27 6.45
C SER A 139 -2.85 -12.76 5.32
N GLU A 140 -2.60 -11.94 4.28
CA GLU A 140 -1.64 -12.28 3.23
C GLU A 140 -0.26 -12.57 3.84
N PRO A 141 0.43 -13.66 3.43
CA PRO A 141 1.75 -14.00 3.95
C PRO A 141 2.73 -12.85 3.75
N PHE A 142 3.45 -12.49 4.82
CA PHE A 142 4.40 -11.39 4.79
C PHE A 142 5.72 -11.79 5.47
N PRO A 143 6.88 -11.51 4.86
CA PRO A 143 8.16 -11.84 5.47
C PRO A 143 8.53 -10.86 6.59
N LEU A 144 8.88 -11.43 7.75
CA LEU A 144 9.29 -10.72 8.95
C LEU A 144 10.82 -10.70 9.02
N LEU A 145 11.42 -9.86 8.17
CA LEU A 145 12.88 -9.69 8.08
C LEU A 145 13.36 -8.54 8.95
N GLU A 146 14.63 -8.59 9.35
CA GLU A 146 15.28 -7.46 10.01
C GLU A 146 15.38 -6.25 9.07
N LEU A 147 15.30 -5.04 9.61
CA LEU A 147 15.28 -3.80 8.81
C LEU A 147 16.45 -3.70 7.83
N THR A 148 17.65 -4.14 8.24
CA THR A 148 18.84 -4.16 7.37
C THR A 148 18.64 -5.05 6.14
N GLN A 149 17.99 -6.20 6.29
CA GLN A 149 17.72 -7.12 5.17
C GLN A 149 16.63 -6.55 4.26
N GLN A 150 15.60 -5.92 4.83
CA GLN A 150 14.56 -5.25 4.06
C GLN A 150 15.16 -4.20 3.11
N LYS A 151 16.08 -3.37 3.62
CA LYS A 151 16.79 -2.33 2.84
C LYS A 151 17.80 -2.88 1.82
N GLN A 152 18.18 -4.15 1.89
CA GLN A 152 19.01 -4.76 0.85
C GLN A 152 18.17 -5.25 -0.34
N ILE A 153 16.87 -5.40 -0.15
CA ILE A 153 15.92 -5.88 -1.17
C ILE A 153 15.39 -4.73 -2.02
N VAL A 154 15.30 -3.52 -1.46
CA VAL A 154 14.75 -2.32 -2.11
C VAL A 154 15.76 -1.19 -2.27
#